data_AF-A0A920V7V8-F1
#
_entry.id   AF-A0A920V7V8-F1
#
_cell.length_a   1.000
_cell.length_b   1.000
_cell.length_c   1.000
_cell.angle_alpha   90.00
_cell.angle_beta   90.00
_cell.angle_gamma   90.00
#
_symmetry.space_group_name_H-M   'P 1'
#
loop_
_entity.id
_entity.type
_entity.pdbx_description
1 polymer ?
#
loop_
_entity_poly.entity_id
_entity_poly.type
_entity_poly.pdbx_seq_one_letter_code
_entity_poly.pdbx_strand_id
1 'polypeptide(L)' 'MIANPGVTHRMFRSLADEKINILAISTSEIKISVLIREDLTQKAVKTLHRTFGLN' A
#
# COMPACT_ATOMS: atom_id res chain seq x y z
N MET A 1 8.99 5.55 -8.79
CA MET A 1 9.58 4.93 -7.58
C MET A 1 11.09 4.79 -7.63
N ILE A 2 11.69 4.71 -8.83
CA ILE A 2 13.14 4.49 -9.04
C ILE A 2 14.05 5.44 -8.22
N ALA A 3 13.61 6.64 -7.87
CA ALA A 3 14.41 7.60 -7.09
C ALA A 3 14.00 7.77 -5.61
N ASN A 4 13.08 6.95 -5.08
CA ASN A 4 12.53 7.16 -3.73
C ASN A 4 12.43 5.83 -2.93
N PRO A 5 13.55 5.31 -2.42
CA PRO A 5 13.65 3.97 -1.82
C PRO A 5 12.79 3.73 -0.57
N GLY A 6 12.09 4.74 -0.05
CA GLY A 6 11.18 4.60 1.10
C GLY A 6 9.71 4.35 0.78
N VAL A 7 9.26 4.55 -0.46
CA VAL A 7 7.81 4.51 -0.80
C VAL A 7 7.22 3.12 -0.61
N THR A 8 7.89 2.09 -1.13
CA THR A 8 7.46 0.70 -1.02
C THR A 8 7.41 0.22 0.43
N HIS A 9 8.47 0.51 1.20
CA HIS A 9 8.53 0.17 2.62
C HIS A 9 7.38 0.82 3.40
N ARG A 10 7.16 2.13 3.18
CA ARG A 10 6.10 2.89 3.85
C ARG A 10 4.71 2.32 3.54
N MET A 11 4.45 1.98 2.28
CA MET A 11 3.19 1.34 1.87
C MET A 11 2.98 0.01 2.59
N PHE A 12 3.92 -0.94 2.49
CA PHE A 12 3.76 -2.27 3.08
C PHE A 12 3.69 -2.23 4.60
N ARG A 13 4.48 -1.36 5.25
CA ARG A 13 4.44 -1.17 6.69
C ARG A 13 3.05 -0.69 7.14
N SER A 14 2.48 0.31 6.46
CA SER A 14 1.16 0.85 6.83
C SER A 14 0.03 -0.18 6.71
N LEU A 15 0.08 -1.06 5.70
CA LEU A 15 -0.88 -2.15 5.54
C LEU A 15 -0.72 -3.22 6.63
N ALA A 16 0.53 -3.54 6.98
CA ALA A 16 0.85 -4.50 8.03
C ALA A 16 0.41 -4.01 9.43
N ASP A 17 0.64 -2.74 9.76
CA ASP A 17 0.20 -2.13 11.03
C ASP A 17 -1.33 -2.21 11.20
N GLU A 18 -2.07 -2.19 10.09
CA GLU A 18 -3.53 -2.31 10.05
C GLU A 18 -4.02 -3.77 9.90
N LYS A 19 -3.12 -4.75 9.97
CA LYS A 19 -3.38 -6.19 9.81
C LYS A 19 -4.02 -6.57 8.47
N ILE A 20 -3.62 -5.88 7.39
CA ILE A 20 -4.09 -6.15 6.03
C ILE A 20 -3.08 -7.04 5.33
N ASN A 21 -3.48 -8.29 5.05
CA ASN A 21 -2.63 -9.24 4.36
C ASN A 21 -2.53 -8.93 2.85
N ILE A 22 -1.31 -8.96 2.31
CA ILE A 22 -1.04 -8.79 0.88
C ILE A 22 -1.00 -10.19 0.24
N LEU A 23 -1.87 -10.44 -0.72
CA LEU A 23 -2.00 -11.72 -1.42
C LEU A 23 -1.09 -11.82 -2.64
N ALA A 24 -0.86 -10.70 -3.32
CA ALA A 24 0.03 -10.61 -4.47
C ALA A 24 0.53 -9.17 -4.63
N ILE A 25 1.69 -9.03 -5.29
CA ILE A 25 2.32 -7.74 -5.57
C ILE A 25 2.64 -7.68 -7.07
N SER A 26 2.32 -6.55 -7.70
CA SER A 26 2.72 -6.24 -9.08
C SER A 26 3.27 -4.81 -9.14
N THR A 27 4.38 -4.61 -9.84
CA THR A 27 5.10 -3.33 -9.84
C THR A 27 5.49 -2.88 -11.24
N SER A 28 5.46 -1.57 -11.48
CA SER A 28 6.14 -0.88 -12.58
C SER A 28 7.06 0.20 -12.03
N GLU A 29 7.76 0.93 -12.90
CA GLU A 29 8.69 2.00 -12.50
C GLU A 29 8.05 3.08 -11.61
N ILE A 30 6.74 3.31 -11.77
CA ILE A 30 5.99 4.37 -11.08
C ILE A 30 4.79 3.87 -10.27
N LYS A 31 4.46 2.57 -10.31
CA LYS A 31 3.25 2.03 -9.67
C LYS A 31 3.54 0.76 -8.87
N ILE A 32 2.90 0.64 -7.71
CA ILE A 32 2.73 -0.62 -6.98
C ILE A 32 1.25 -0.93 -6.95
N SER A 33 0.90 -2.17 -7.28
CA SER A 33 -0.42 -2.74 -7.06
C SER A 33 -0.29 -3.89 -6.07
N VAL A 34 -1.20 -3.97 -5.11
CA VAL A 34 -1.30 -5.10 -4.18
C VAL A 34 -2.69 -5.71 -4.28
N LEU A 35 -2.76 -7.03 -4.25
CA LEU A 35 -4.01 -7.77 -4.09
C LEU A 35 -4.26 -7.98 -2.60
N ILE A 36 -5.48 -7.72 -2.15
CA ILE A 36 -5.92 -7.89 -0.76
C ILE A 36 -7.32 -8.51 -0.75
N ARG A 37 -7.79 -8.92 0.43
CA ARG A 37 -9.20 -9.32 0.56
C ARG A 37 -10.13 -8.13 0.36
N GLU A 38 -11.23 -8.36 -0.36
CA GLU A 38 -12.17 -7.32 -0.77
C GLU A 38 -12.80 -6.55 0.40
N ASP A 39 -13.13 -7.25 1.49
CA ASP A 39 -13.70 -6.67 2.72
C ASP A 39 -12.76 -5.66 3.41
N LEU A 40 -11.46 -5.70 3.11
CA LEU A 40 -10.47 -4.77 3.65
C LEU A 40 -10.20 -3.57 2.73
N THR A 41 -10.80 -3.51 1.55
CA THR A 41 -10.48 -2.48 0.52
C THR A 41 -10.63 -1.06 1.04
N GLN A 42 -11.75 -0.74 1.67
CA GLN A 42 -12.00 0.61 2.20
C GLN A 42 -11.01 0.98 3.30
N LYS A 43 -10.64 0.02 4.16
CA LYS A 43 -9.64 0.23 5.19
C LYS A 43 -8.26 0.48 4.57
N ALA A 44 -7.86 -0.36 3.60
CA ALA A 44 -6.58 -0.24 2.91
C ALA A 44 -6.43 1.11 2.20
N VAL A 45 -7.44 1.53 1.44
CA VAL A 45 -7.44 2.81 0.72
C VAL A 45 -7.25 3.97 1.70
N LYS A 46 -8.05 4.03 2.78
CA LYS A 46 -7.94 5.09 3.80
C LYS A 46 -6.57 5.09 4.48
N THR A 47 -6.04 3.91 4.82
CA THR A 47 -4.71 3.78 5.43
C THR A 47 -3.62 4.33 4.52
N LEU A 48 -3.66 3.99 3.23
CA LEU A 48 -2.68 4.47 2.26
C LEU A 48 -2.81 5.98 2.01
N HIS A 49 -4.03 6.48 1.84
CA HIS A 49 -4.32 7.92 1.74
C HIS A 49 -3.72 8.69 2.93
N ARG A 50 -4.02 8.27 4.16
CA ARG A 50 -3.43 8.85 5.39
C ARG A 50 -1.91 8.78 5.40
N THR A 51 -1.33 7.63 5.03
CA THR A 51 0.13 7.38 5.06
C THR A 51 0.90 8.30 4.11
N PHE A 52 0.28 8.68 3.00
CA PHE A 52 0.86 9.55 1.97
C PHE A 52 0.34 11.00 2.02
N GLY A 53 -0.50 11.35 3.00
CA GLY A 53 -1.04 12.71 3.15
C GLY A 53 -2.00 13.11 2.02
N LEU A 54 -2.69 12.13 1.44
CA LEU A 54 -3.69 12.32 0.39
C LEU A 54 -5.05 12.12 1.06
N ASN A 55 -5.95 13.10 1.01
CA ASN A 55 -7.26 13.01 1.67
C ASN A 55 -8.12 11.89 1.10
#